data_AF-A0A1I0N9P9-F1
#
_entry.id   AF-A0A1I0N9P9-F1
#
_cell.length_a   1.000
_cell.length_b   1.000
_cell.length_c   1.000
_cell.angle_alpha   90.00
_cell.angle_beta   90.00
_cell.angle_gamma   90.00
#
_symmetry.space_group_name_H-M   'P 1'
#
loop_
_entity.id
_entity.type
_entity.pdbx_description
1 polymer ?
#
loop_
_entity_poly.entity_id
_entity_poly.type
_entity_poly.pdbx_seq_one_letter_code
_entity_poly.pdbx_strand_id
1 'polypeptide(L)'
;MVESPSKNIQKLDQIAAELEKRLTASLFEVAFMEATVGNKRVTKVIDGSFSGHALDTAVQAVISNVVMFVGRNLDNHGNSLPTFVRSIQGMEQHIENARRQAHPDWPEEFLEIGKVGCSIESLAENVENALKSPEFDAVKIHRDEILAHHLENISGHRRKLERSGYEVRKVNYRQVINLANQCARLTEEAIRIWTFHVVNCEDQLSVAKRYCSDFWDLVPPLSELEKNRSSDKEV
;
A
#
# COMPACT_ATOMS: atom_id res chain seq x y z
N MET A 1 -16.43 24.15 -15.40
CA MET A 1 -15.25 24.90 -15.85
C MET A 1 -14.27 23.89 -16.40
N VAL A 2 -13.88 24.00 -17.67
CA VAL A 2 -12.89 23.10 -18.28
C VAL A 2 -11.51 23.64 -17.89
N GLU A 3 -10.74 22.88 -17.11
CA GLU A 3 -9.35 23.23 -16.78
C GLU A 3 -8.52 23.28 -18.07
N SER A 4 -7.55 24.20 -18.15
CA SER A 4 -6.68 24.26 -19.33
C SER A 4 -5.86 22.97 -19.44
N PRO A 5 -5.64 22.43 -20.66
CA PRO A 5 -4.94 21.15 -20.85
C PRO A 5 -3.57 21.07 -20.15
N SER A 6 -2.81 22.18 -20.15
CA SER A 6 -1.53 22.30 -19.46
C SER A 6 -1.63 22.16 -17.93
N LYS A 7 -2.72 22.62 -17.31
CA LYS A 7 -2.91 22.47 -15.85
C LYS A 7 -3.28 21.03 -15.48
N ASN A 8 -4.06 20.34 -16.31
CA ASN A 8 -4.40 18.94 -16.06
C ASN A 8 -3.17 18.03 -16.14
N ILE A 9 -2.29 18.26 -17.13
CA ILE A 9 -1.02 17.52 -17.27
C ILE A 9 -0.15 17.71 -16.03
N GLN A 10 0.10 18.96 -15.61
CA GLN A 10 0.89 19.25 -14.40
C GLN A 10 0.32 18.58 -13.14
N LYS A 11 -1.01 18.53 -13.03
CA LYS A 11 -1.70 17.86 -11.94
C LYS A 11 -1.50 16.35 -12.01
N LEU A 12 -1.61 15.72 -13.18
CA LEU A 12 -1.36 14.29 -13.35
C LEU A 12 0.09 13.93 -13.03
N ASP A 13 1.07 14.76 -13.44
CA ASP A 13 2.47 14.60 -13.07
C ASP A 13 2.66 14.63 -11.54
N GLN A 14 2.03 15.60 -10.88
CA GLN A 14 2.08 15.72 -9.42
C GLN A 14 1.45 14.51 -8.72
N ILE A 15 0.31 14.01 -9.24
CA ILE A 15 -0.36 12.84 -8.68
C ILE A 15 0.53 11.61 -8.86
N ALA A 16 1.04 11.35 -10.07
CA ALA A 16 1.88 10.20 -10.36
C ALA A 16 3.16 10.19 -9.50
N ALA A 17 3.86 11.32 -9.39
CA ALA A 17 5.06 11.44 -8.57
C ALA A 17 4.79 11.17 -7.07
N GLU A 18 3.67 11.65 -6.55
CA GLU A 18 3.31 11.43 -5.16
C GLU A 18 2.86 9.98 -4.90
N LEU A 19 2.17 9.36 -5.86
CA LEU A 19 1.83 7.93 -5.83
C LEU A 19 3.10 7.06 -5.80
N GLU A 20 4.05 7.33 -6.70
CA GLU A 20 5.33 6.62 -6.78
C GLU A 20 6.15 6.76 -5.49
N LYS A 21 6.28 7.98 -4.97
CA LYS A 21 6.99 8.24 -3.71
C LYS A 21 6.41 7.40 -2.56
N ARG A 22 5.09 7.34 -2.43
CA ARG A 22 4.40 6.58 -1.39
C ARG A 22 4.56 5.07 -1.58
N LEU A 23 4.47 4.61 -2.83
CA LEU A 23 4.67 3.22 -3.19
C LEU A 23 6.06 2.75 -2.73
N THR A 24 7.12 3.39 -3.21
CA THR A 24 8.51 3.02 -2.88
C THR A 24 8.78 3.02 -1.38
N ALA A 25 8.23 3.99 -0.64
CA ALA A 25 8.38 4.05 0.82
C ALA A 25 7.70 2.87 1.52
N SER A 26 6.54 2.42 1.03
CA SER A 26 5.70 1.44 1.73
C SER A 26 5.89 -0.02 1.31
N LEU A 27 6.57 -0.31 0.19
CA LEU A 27 6.83 -1.70 -0.21
C LEU A 27 7.62 -2.48 0.86
N PHE A 28 8.61 -1.87 1.51
CA PHE A 28 9.35 -2.52 2.59
C PHE A 28 8.48 -2.84 3.81
N GLU A 29 7.54 -1.96 4.13
CA GLU A 29 6.62 -2.11 5.26
C GLU A 29 5.62 -3.24 5.00
N VAL A 30 5.08 -3.32 3.78
CA VAL A 30 4.24 -4.43 3.33
C VAL A 30 5.02 -5.75 3.36
N ALA A 31 6.23 -5.77 2.82
CA ALA A 31 7.09 -6.95 2.79
C ALA A 31 7.47 -7.44 4.20
N PHE A 32 7.80 -6.53 5.11
CA PHE A 32 8.02 -6.86 6.53
C PHE A 32 6.79 -7.55 7.12
N MET A 33 5.61 -6.98 6.91
CA MET A 33 4.37 -7.54 7.44
C MET A 33 4.08 -8.94 6.85
N GLU A 34 4.36 -9.17 5.57
CA GLU A 34 4.26 -10.50 4.96
C GLU A 34 5.26 -11.52 5.51
N ALA A 35 6.48 -11.09 5.82
CA ALA A 35 7.52 -11.95 6.35
C ALA A 35 7.33 -12.27 7.84
N THR A 36 6.65 -11.39 8.57
CA THR A 36 6.51 -11.46 10.03
C THR A 36 5.16 -12.04 10.47
N VAL A 37 4.04 -11.53 9.93
CA VAL A 37 2.71 -11.91 10.42
C VAL A 37 2.37 -13.35 10.03
N GLY A 38 2.09 -14.18 11.04
CA GLY A 38 1.73 -15.59 10.84
C GLY A 38 2.94 -16.49 10.53
N ASN A 39 4.17 -15.96 10.57
CA ASN A 39 5.37 -16.74 10.38
C ASN A 39 5.71 -17.54 11.65
N LYS A 40 5.66 -18.88 11.55
CA LYS A 40 5.96 -19.80 12.65
C LYS A 40 7.39 -19.64 13.19
N ARG A 41 8.35 -19.26 12.34
CA ARG A 41 9.75 -19.03 12.77
C ARG A 41 9.81 -17.84 13.71
N VAL A 42 9.17 -16.74 13.36
CA VAL A 42 9.10 -15.55 14.21
C VAL A 42 8.51 -15.92 15.56
N THR A 43 7.37 -16.62 15.59
CA THR A 43 6.77 -17.09 16.85
C THR A 43 7.76 -17.88 17.69
N LYS A 44 8.48 -18.84 17.11
CA LYS A 44 9.51 -19.61 17.84
C LYS A 44 10.65 -18.75 18.37
N VAL A 45 11.03 -17.71 17.63
CA VAL A 45 12.11 -16.80 18.03
C VAL A 45 11.71 -15.96 19.24
N ILE A 46 10.46 -15.49 19.30
CA ILE A 46 9.98 -14.60 20.37
C ILE A 46 9.30 -15.33 21.54
N ASP A 47 8.96 -16.61 21.40
CA ASP A 47 8.21 -17.32 22.43
C ASP A 47 9.01 -17.41 23.75
N GLY A 48 8.34 -17.09 24.85
CA GLY A 48 8.93 -17.03 26.18
C GLY A 48 10.02 -15.95 26.37
N SER A 49 10.13 -14.96 25.49
CA SER A 49 11.09 -13.85 25.58
C SER A 49 10.41 -12.54 26.00
N PHE A 50 11.09 -11.76 26.85
CA PHE A 50 10.65 -10.41 27.23
C PHE A 50 10.68 -9.43 26.04
N SER A 51 11.60 -9.66 25.10
CA SER A 51 11.75 -8.87 23.88
C SER A 51 10.58 -9.02 22.90
N GLY A 52 9.69 -10.00 23.10
CA GLY A 52 8.47 -10.18 22.28
C GLY A 52 7.57 -8.95 22.25
N HIS A 53 7.46 -8.22 23.37
CA HIS A 53 6.65 -6.99 23.45
C HIS A 53 7.18 -5.85 22.55
N ALA A 54 8.50 -5.81 22.32
CA ALA A 54 9.09 -4.84 21.41
C ALA A 54 8.71 -5.16 19.96
N LEU A 55 8.65 -6.45 19.59
CA LEU A 55 8.17 -6.86 18.27
C LEU A 55 6.70 -6.53 18.08
N ASP A 56 5.84 -6.79 19.08
CA ASP A 56 4.43 -6.43 19.00
C ASP A 56 4.24 -4.94 18.74
N THR A 57 5.00 -4.10 19.45
CA THR A 57 4.99 -2.65 19.26
C THR A 57 5.45 -2.26 17.86
N ALA A 58 6.50 -2.89 17.35
CA ALA A 58 6.99 -2.65 15.98
C ALA A 58 5.95 -3.06 14.94
N VAL A 59 5.29 -4.21 15.11
CA VAL A 59 4.22 -4.69 14.22
C VAL A 59 3.05 -3.70 14.21
N GLN A 60 2.65 -3.16 15.38
CA GLN A 60 1.60 -2.13 15.46
C GLN A 60 2.00 -0.81 14.77
N ALA A 61 3.26 -0.41 14.86
CA ALA A 61 3.76 0.78 14.17
C ALA A 61 3.76 0.57 12.65
N VAL A 62 4.26 -0.56 12.17
CA VAL A 62 4.34 -0.86 10.74
C VAL A 62 2.95 -1.05 10.13
N ILE A 63 2.03 -1.76 10.79
CA ILE A 63 0.65 -1.90 10.29
C ILE A 63 -0.04 -0.53 10.19
N SER A 64 0.21 0.39 11.13
CA SER A 64 -0.34 1.75 11.09
C SER A 64 0.17 2.51 9.85
N ASN A 65 1.45 2.36 9.50
CA ASN A 65 2.00 2.93 8.27
C ASN A 65 1.35 2.31 7.01
N VAL A 66 1.19 0.99 6.98
CA VAL A 66 0.52 0.29 5.86
C VAL A 66 -0.93 0.76 5.70
N VAL A 67 -1.65 0.94 6.81
CA VAL A 67 -3.02 1.49 6.83
C VAL A 67 -3.05 2.92 6.30
N MET A 68 -2.08 3.75 6.68
CA MET A 68 -1.95 5.11 6.17
C MET A 68 -1.60 5.13 4.68
N PHE A 69 -0.77 4.20 4.19
CA PHE A 69 -0.47 4.03 2.78
C PHE A 69 -1.73 3.71 1.97
N VAL A 70 -2.49 2.69 2.38
CA VAL A 70 -3.76 2.31 1.74
C VAL A 70 -4.74 3.49 1.77
N GLY A 71 -4.92 4.10 2.95
CA GLY A 71 -5.79 5.26 3.11
C GLY A 71 -5.39 6.42 2.19
N ARG A 72 -4.08 6.75 2.09
CA ARG A 72 -3.60 7.86 1.25
C ARG A 72 -3.66 7.59 -0.25
N ASN A 73 -3.73 6.34 -0.67
CA ASN A 73 -3.79 6.03 -2.10
C ASN A 73 -5.23 5.82 -2.56
N LEU A 74 -6.09 5.25 -1.70
CA LEU A 74 -7.47 4.94 -2.05
C LEU A 74 -8.49 5.98 -1.56
N ASP A 75 -8.25 6.74 -0.48
CA ASP A 75 -9.23 7.79 -0.15
C ASP A 75 -9.24 8.88 -1.22
N ASN A 76 -10.44 9.31 -1.55
CA ASN A 76 -10.71 10.35 -2.55
C ASN A 76 -10.24 11.74 -2.08
N HIS A 77 -8.93 11.95 -2.05
CA HIS A 77 -8.27 13.22 -1.74
C HIS A 77 -7.33 13.65 -2.88
N GLY A 78 -6.65 14.79 -2.73
CA GLY A 78 -5.88 15.48 -3.78
C GLY A 78 -5.06 14.56 -4.69
N ASN A 79 -4.01 13.93 -4.16
CA ASN A 79 -3.13 13.05 -4.95
C ASN A 79 -3.39 11.59 -4.59
N SER A 80 -4.46 11.00 -5.12
CA SER A 80 -4.92 9.62 -4.86
C SER A 80 -5.29 8.91 -6.15
N LEU A 81 -5.40 7.58 -6.12
CA LEU A 81 -5.81 6.76 -7.26
C LEU A 81 -7.19 7.16 -7.83
N PRO A 82 -8.24 7.40 -7.03
CA PRO A 82 -9.52 7.85 -7.58
C PRO A 82 -9.44 9.23 -8.26
N THR A 83 -8.56 10.11 -7.77
CA THR A 83 -8.34 11.41 -8.43
C THR A 83 -7.54 11.24 -9.72
N PHE A 84 -6.52 10.38 -9.73
CA PHE A 84 -5.78 10.03 -10.94
C PHE A 84 -6.71 9.48 -12.02
N VAL A 85 -7.52 8.46 -11.70
CA VAL A 85 -8.46 7.82 -12.62
C VAL A 85 -9.41 8.85 -13.25
N ARG A 86 -9.98 9.76 -12.46
CA ARG A 86 -10.87 10.81 -12.98
C ARG A 86 -10.14 11.82 -13.86
N SER A 87 -8.88 12.13 -13.56
CA SER A 87 -8.08 13.09 -14.31
C SER A 87 -7.53 12.54 -15.62
N ILE A 88 -7.32 11.22 -15.72
CA ILE A 88 -6.74 10.55 -16.89
C ILE A 88 -7.79 10.08 -17.90
N GLN A 89 -9.07 10.05 -17.55
CA GLN A 89 -10.16 9.72 -18.48
C GLN A 89 -10.16 10.64 -19.71
N GLY A 90 -10.19 10.05 -20.91
CA GLY A 90 -10.18 10.78 -22.18
C GLY A 90 -8.80 11.28 -22.61
N MET A 91 -7.73 10.89 -21.89
CA MET A 91 -6.35 11.27 -22.21
C MET A 91 -5.62 10.22 -23.06
N GLU A 92 -6.32 9.20 -23.59
CA GLU A 92 -5.70 8.04 -24.23
C GLU A 92 -4.79 8.46 -25.40
N GLN A 93 -5.33 9.27 -26.31
CA GLN A 93 -4.60 9.75 -27.49
C GLN A 93 -3.39 10.60 -27.11
N HIS A 94 -3.50 11.38 -26.03
CA HIS A 94 -2.39 12.22 -25.58
C HIS A 94 -1.24 11.34 -25.07
N ILE A 95 -1.54 10.33 -24.26
CA ILE A 95 -0.55 9.39 -23.72
C ILE A 95 0.12 8.62 -24.86
N GLU A 96 -0.66 8.09 -25.80
CA GLU A 96 -0.12 7.38 -26.97
C GLU A 96 0.80 8.26 -27.81
N ASN A 97 0.41 9.52 -28.05
CA ASN A 97 1.24 10.47 -28.79
C ASN A 97 2.52 10.82 -28.02
N ALA A 98 2.46 11.00 -26.70
CA ALA A 98 3.62 11.24 -25.87
C ALA A 98 4.60 10.06 -25.92
N ARG A 99 4.10 8.81 -25.84
CA ARG A 99 4.91 7.58 -25.98
C ARG A 99 5.60 7.50 -27.34
N ARG A 100 4.88 7.75 -28.44
CA ARG A 100 5.46 7.80 -29.80
C ARG A 100 6.56 8.85 -29.92
N GLN A 101 6.36 10.03 -29.33
CA GLN A 101 7.34 11.12 -29.38
C GLN A 101 8.59 10.82 -28.55
N ALA A 102 8.44 10.19 -27.39
CA ALA A 102 9.56 9.81 -26.52
C ALA A 102 10.37 8.64 -27.10
N HIS A 103 9.73 7.74 -27.84
CA HIS A 103 10.33 6.51 -28.35
C HIS A 103 9.97 6.26 -29.83
N PRO A 104 10.45 7.10 -30.77
CA PRO A 104 10.05 7.04 -32.18
C PRO A 104 10.49 5.75 -32.89
N ASP A 105 11.56 5.11 -32.41
CA ASP A 105 12.12 3.89 -33.01
C ASP A 105 11.51 2.60 -32.46
N TRP A 106 10.61 2.68 -31.46
CA TRP A 106 10.01 1.52 -30.83
C TRP A 106 8.77 1.05 -31.61
N PRO A 107 8.56 -0.28 -31.76
CA PRO A 107 7.34 -0.80 -32.37
C PRO A 107 6.08 -0.34 -31.61
N GLU A 108 5.01 -0.01 -32.33
CA GLU A 108 3.75 0.43 -31.73
C GLU A 108 3.17 -0.58 -30.72
N GLU A 109 3.40 -1.87 -30.94
CA GLU A 109 2.98 -2.92 -30.01
C GLU A 109 3.67 -2.79 -28.64
N PHE A 110 4.97 -2.47 -28.62
CA PHE A 110 5.74 -2.24 -27.39
C PHE A 110 5.28 -0.97 -26.68
N LEU A 111 4.89 0.05 -27.45
CA LEU A 111 4.33 1.30 -26.91
C LEU A 111 2.86 1.17 -26.46
N GLU A 112 2.26 0.00 -26.69
CA GLU A 112 0.88 -0.33 -26.37
C GLU A 112 -0.15 0.61 -27.04
N ILE A 113 0.16 1.07 -28.24
CA ILE A 113 -0.73 1.92 -29.02
C ILE A 113 -2.06 1.19 -29.27
N GLY A 114 -3.17 1.90 -29.04
CA GLY A 114 -4.53 1.36 -29.15
C GLY A 114 -4.97 0.56 -27.92
N LYS A 115 -4.10 0.33 -26.93
CA LYS A 115 -4.42 -0.43 -25.71
C LYS A 115 -4.58 0.47 -24.47
N VAL A 116 -4.15 1.73 -24.54
CA VAL A 116 -4.15 2.66 -23.39
C VAL A 116 -5.57 2.88 -22.82
N GLY A 117 -6.58 3.00 -23.68
CA GLY A 117 -7.98 3.13 -23.24
C GLY A 117 -8.44 1.94 -22.38
N CYS A 118 -8.19 0.72 -22.84
CA CYS A 118 -8.52 -0.50 -22.09
C CYS A 118 -7.78 -0.57 -20.75
N SER A 119 -6.52 -0.11 -20.68
CA SER A 119 -5.77 -0.03 -19.44
C SER A 119 -6.37 0.98 -18.45
N ILE A 120 -6.79 2.16 -18.93
CA ILE A 120 -7.46 3.17 -18.10
C ILE A 120 -8.79 2.65 -17.57
N GLU A 121 -9.60 2.00 -18.41
CA GLU A 121 -10.88 1.39 -18.01
C GLU A 121 -10.68 0.29 -16.96
N SER A 122 -9.73 -0.62 -17.20
CA SER A 122 -9.39 -1.68 -16.25
C SER A 122 -8.89 -1.12 -14.91
N LEU A 123 -8.02 -0.10 -14.94
CA LEU A 123 -7.57 0.56 -13.72
C LEU A 123 -8.75 1.20 -12.97
N ALA A 124 -9.65 1.89 -13.68
CA ALA A 124 -10.81 2.53 -13.09
C ALA A 124 -11.74 1.52 -12.39
N GLU A 125 -12.04 0.39 -13.05
CA GLU A 125 -12.85 -0.69 -12.48
C GLU A 125 -12.20 -1.27 -11.22
N ASN A 126 -10.90 -1.56 -11.27
CA ASN A 126 -10.21 -2.17 -10.14
C ASN A 126 -10.07 -1.21 -8.94
N VAL A 127 -9.88 0.09 -9.18
CA VAL A 127 -9.92 1.12 -8.13
C VAL A 127 -11.32 1.18 -7.51
N GLU A 128 -12.38 1.20 -8.31
CA GLU A 128 -13.75 1.22 -7.80
C GLU A 128 -14.08 -0.04 -6.98
N ASN A 129 -13.62 -1.21 -7.41
CA ASN A 129 -13.76 -2.45 -6.66
C ASN A 129 -13.03 -2.39 -5.31
N ALA A 130 -11.81 -1.84 -5.26
CA ALA A 130 -11.07 -1.65 -4.02
C ALA A 130 -11.79 -0.68 -3.06
N LEU A 131 -12.33 0.43 -3.59
CA LEU A 131 -13.10 1.42 -2.83
C LEU A 131 -14.37 0.84 -2.18
N LYS A 132 -15.01 -0.12 -2.84
CA LYS A 132 -16.23 -0.79 -2.36
C LYS A 132 -15.94 -1.99 -1.45
N SER A 133 -14.68 -2.33 -1.23
CA SER A 133 -14.33 -3.51 -0.44
C SER A 133 -14.63 -3.29 1.05
N PRO A 134 -15.22 -4.27 1.75
CA PRO A 134 -15.41 -4.23 3.20
C PRO A 134 -14.09 -4.01 3.97
N GLU A 135 -12.99 -4.53 3.43
CA GLU A 135 -11.64 -4.36 3.97
C GLU A 135 -11.24 -2.88 3.98
N PHE A 136 -11.55 -2.13 2.93
CA PHE A 136 -11.21 -0.71 2.86
C PHE A 136 -12.00 0.13 3.87
N ASP A 137 -13.31 -0.13 4.02
CA ASP A 137 -14.12 0.50 5.07
C ASP A 137 -13.55 0.24 6.46
N ALA A 138 -13.16 -1.01 6.74
CA ALA A 138 -12.56 -1.37 8.03
C ALA A 138 -11.18 -0.72 8.25
N VAL A 139 -10.36 -0.58 7.20
CA VAL A 139 -9.09 0.18 7.24
C VAL A 139 -9.34 1.65 7.56
N LYS A 140 -10.37 2.26 6.99
CA LYS A 140 -10.75 3.66 7.29
C LYS A 140 -11.17 3.84 8.73
N ILE A 141 -11.97 2.92 9.27
CA ILE A 141 -12.35 2.92 10.69
C ILE A 141 -11.10 2.82 11.56
N HIS A 142 -10.23 1.84 11.27
CA HIS A 142 -9.02 1.62 12.06
C HIS A 142 -8.09 2.84 12.03
N ARG A 143 -7.86 3.44 10.86
CA ARG A 143 -7.12 4.69 10.73
C ARG A 143 -7.76 5.81 11.55
N ASP A 144 -9.05 6.03 11.36
CA ASP A 144 -9.77 7.11 12.02
C ASP A 144 -9.76 6.91 13.53
N GLU A 145 -9.80 5.67 14.04
CA GLU A 145 -9.71 5.36 15.47
C GLU A 145 -8.30 5.51 16.03
N ILE A 146 -7.26 5.14 15.28
CA ILE A 146 -5.87 5.45 15.63
C ILE A 146 -5.69 6.96 15.80
N LEU A 147 -6.22 7.75 14.85
CA LEU A 147 -6.15 9.21 14.89
C LEU A 147 -7.10 9.81 15.95
N ALA A 148 -8.25 9.17 16.18
CA ALA A 148 -9.28 9.58 17.13
C ALA A 148 -9.04 9.06 18.56
N HIS A 149 -7.89 8.48 18.88
CA HIS A 149 -7.47 8.36 20.28
C HIS A 149 -7.47 9.71 21.03
N HIS A 150 -7.54 10.83 20.30
CA HIS A 150 -7.78 12.17 20.84
C HIS A 150 -9.26 12.61 20.94
N LEU A 151 -10.22 11.87 20.39
CA LEU A 151 -11.62 12.25 20.25
C LEU A 151 -12.57 11.07 20.58
N GLU A 152 -12.83 10.85 21.87
CA GLU A 152 -13.98 10.09 22.42
C GLU A 152 -14.29 8.70 21.79
N ASN A 153 -13.26 7.88 21.56
CA ASN A 153 -13.34 6.42 21.33
C ASN A 153 -14.17 5.87 20.13
N ILE A 154 -14.88 6.69 19.35
CA ILE A 154 -15.68 6.23 18.20
C ILE A 154 -15.49 7.13 16.98
N SER A 155 -14.91 6.58 15.91
CA SER A 155 -14.70 7.33 14.66
C SER A 155 -16.01 7.79 14.02
N GLY A 156 -15.97 8.92 13.30
CA GLY A 156 -17.09 9.40 12.49
C GLY A 156 -17.50 8.39 11.41
N HIS A 157 -16.53 7.66 10.85
CA HIS A 157 -16.78 6.64 9.84
C HIS A 157 -17.53 5.43 10.40
N ARG A 158 -17.15 4.92 11.58
CA ARG A 158 -17.91 3.87 12.28
C ARG A 158 -19.36 4.29 12.53
N ARG A 159 -19.56 5.49 13.10
CA ARG A 159 -20.92 6.03 13.35
C ARG A 159 -21.77 6.09 12.09
N LYS A 160 -21.17 6.43 10.95
CA LYS A 160 -21.86 6.50 9.65
C LYS A 160 -22.32 5.12 9.20
N LEU A 161 -21.46 4.11 9.28
CA LEU A 161 -21.75 2.75 8.84
C LEU A 161 -22.78 2.05 9.74
N GLU A 162 -22.67 2.23 11.06
CA GLU A 162 -23.64 1.70 12.02
C GLU A 162 -25.04 2.29 11.78
N ARG A 163 -25.14 3.60 11.47
CA ARG A 163 -26.42 4.26 11.11
C ARG A 163 -27.04 3.73 9.82
N SER A 164 -26.24 3.23 8.87
CA SER A 164 -26.75 2.58 7.66
C SER A 164 -27.14 1.11 7.86
N GLY A 165 -27.05 0.58 9.08
CA GLY A 165 -27.30 -0.83 9.38
C GLY A 165 -26.20 -1.77 8.90
N TYR A 166 -25.02 -1.23 8.58
CA TYR A 166 -23.87 -2.02 8.15
C TYR A 166 -23.08 -2.49 9.37
N GLU A 167 -22.89 -3.80 9.49
CA GLU A 167 -22.10 -4.38 10.58
C GLU A 167 -20.61 -4.22 10.31
N VAL A 168 -19.96 -3.39 11.11
CA VAL A 168 -18.52 -3.16 11.03
C VAL A 168 -17.77 -4.39 11.52
N ARG A 169 -17.15 -5.13 10.58
CA ARG A 169 -16.22 -6.22 10.92
C ARG A 169 -14.84 -5.66 11.21
N LYS A 170 -14.17 -6.23 12.21
CA LYS A 170 -12.75 -5.95 12.47
C LYS A 170 -11.92 -6.50 11.30
N VAL A 171 -11.01 -5.70 10.79
CA VAL A 171 -10.01 -6.15 9.80
C VAL A 171 -8.87 -6.85 10.52
N ASN A 172 -8.42 -7.99 10.00
CA ASN A 172 -7.21 -8.65 10.48
C ASN A 172 -5.99 -8.22 9.65
N TYR A 173 -4.78 -8.47 10.16
CA TYR A 173 -3.54 -8.09 9.46
C TYR A 173 -3.44 -8.66 8.04
N ARG A 174 -3.90 -9.89 7.81
CA ARG A 174 -3.83 -10.51 6.48
C ARG A 174 -4.70 -9.77 5.47
N GLN A 175 -5.88 -9.32 5.87
CA GLN A 175 -6.76 -8.51 5.03
C GLN A 175 -6.13 -7.15 4.71
N VAL A 176 -5.52 -6.48 5.69
CA VAL A 176 -4.81 -5.21 5.44
C VAL A 176 -3.63 -5.41 4.49
N ILE A 177 -2.84 -6.47 4.68
CA ILE A 177 -1.71 -6.81 3.80
C ILE A 177 -2.20 -7.08 2.37
N ASN A 178 -3.27 -7.85 2.20
CA ASN A 178 -3.83 -8.14 0.88
C ASN A 178 -4.32 -6.86 0.18
N LEU A 179 -5.02 -5.98 0.91
CA LEU A 179 -5.48 -4.70 0.37
C LEU A 179 -4.31 -3.77 0.05
N ALA A 180 -3.24 -3.78 0.85
CA ALA A 180 -2.02 -3.00 0.56
C ALA A 180 -1.29 -3.50 -0.69
N ASN A 181 -1.19 -4.81 -0.89
CA ASN A 181 -0.66 -5.39 -2.13
C ASN A 181 -1.51 -5.03 -3.35
N GLN A 182 -2.84 -5.10 -3.22
CA GLN A 182 -3.74 -4.66 -4.29
C GLN A 182 -3.52 -3.16 -4.59
N CYS A 183 -3.44 -2.33 -3.55
CA CYS A 183 -3.16 -0.91 -3.69
C CYS A 183 -1.82 -0.63 -4.38
N ALA A 184 -0.77 -1.38 -4.04
CA ALA A 184 0.54 -1.25 -4.68
C ALA A 184 0.47 -1.54 -6.20
N ARG A 185 -0.23 -2.62 -6.59
CA ARG A 185 -0.44 -2.98 -8.00
C ARG A 185 -1.23 -1.92 -8.77
N LEU A 186 -2.26 -1.34 -8.15
CA LEU A 186 -3.03 -0.26 -8.76
C LEU A 186 -2.17 1.00 -8.94
N THR A 187 -1.30 1.29 -7.97
CA THR A 187 -0.35 2.40 -8.08
C THR A 187 0.71 2.17 -9.16
N GLU A 188 1.28 0.97 -9.25
CA GLU A 188 2.17 0.58 -10.34
C GLU A 188 1.49 0.78 -11.71
N GLU A 189 0.27 0.29 -11.87
CA GLU A 189 -0.48 0.43 -13.13
C GLU A 189 -0.77 1.90 -13.47
N ALA A 190 -1.14 2.71 -12.47
CA ALA A 190 -1.33 4.15 -12.66
C ALA A 190 -0.05 4.86 -13.16
N ILE A 191 1.09 4.57 -12.53
CA ILE A 191 2.40 5.10 -12.92
C ILE A 191 2.72 4.64 -14.35
N ARG A 192 2.61 3.34 -14.62
CA ARG A 192 2.89 2.74 -15.93
C ARG A 192 2.06 3.37 -17.04
N ILE A 193 0.76 3.57 -16.82
CA ILE A 193 -0.11 4.20 -17.82
C ILE A 193 0.38 5.62 -18.13
N TRP A 194 0.67 6.44 -17.12
CA TRP A 194 1.01 7.85 -17.28
C TRP A 194 2.44 8.10 -17.76
N THR A 195 3.42 7.52 -17.06
CA THR A 195 4.85 7.80 -17.29
C THR A 195 5.50 6.81 -18.25
N PHE A 196 4.79 5.72 -18.60
CA PHE A 196 5.34 4.60 -19.36
C PHE A 196 6.56 3.95 -18.69
N HIS A 197 6.70 4.14 -17.36
CA HIS A 197 7.72 3.52 -16.54
C HIS A 197 7.16 2.27 -15.84
N VAL A 198 7.91 1.18 -15.86
CA VAL A 198 7.53 -0.08 -15.18
C VAL A 198 8.20 -0.12 -13.82
N VAL A 199 7.41 0.00 -12.75
CA VAL A 199 7.85 -0.19 -11.37
C VAL A 199 7.46 -1.60 -10.93
N ASN A 200 8.35 -2.58 -11.05
CA ASN A 200 8.03 -3.96 -10.66
C ASN A 200 7.89 -4.09 -9.14
N CYS A 201 6.67 -3.92 -8.62
CA CYS A 201 6.40 -4.01 -7.18
C CYS A 201 6.56 -5.43 -6.66
N GLU A 202 6.24 -6.43 -7.47
CA GLU A 202 6.32 -7.84 -7.08
C GLU A 202 7.76 -8.25 -6.78
N ASP A 203 8.71 -7.87 -7.66
CA ASP A 203 10.13 -8.13 -7.43
C ASP A 203 10.65 -7.41 -6.18
N GLN A 204 10.29 -6.14 -6.00
CA GLN A 204 10.72 -5.36 -4.83
C GLN A 204 10.16 -5.95 -3.52
N LEU A 205 8.88 -6.32 -3.50
CA LEU A 205 8.25 -7.01 -2.37
C LEU A 205 8.93 -8.35 -2.10
N SER A 206 9.17 -9.14 -3.13
CA SER A 206 9.83 -10.44 -3.03
C SER A 206 11.24 -10.33 -2.44
N VAL A 207 12.04 -9.37 -2.93
CA VAL A 207 13.40 -9.11 -2.44
C VAL A 207 13.37 -8.63 -0.99
N ALA A 208 12.53 -7.64 -0.66
CA ALA A 208 12.43 -7.12 0.70
C ALA A 208 11.95 -8.19 1.69
N LYS A 209 10.97 -9.00 1.28
CA LYS A 209 10.43 -10.12 2.08
C LYS A 209 11.50 -11.16 2.33
N ARG A 210 12.28 -11.53 1.31
CA ARG A 210 13.40 -12.46 1.47
C ARG A 210 14.38 -11.97 2.54
N TYR A 211 14.80 -10.71 2.47
CA TYR A 211 15.69 -10.15 3.50
C TYR A 211 15.08 -10.19 4.91
N CYS A 212 13.80 -9.88 5.06
CA CYS A 212 13.12 -10.00 6.35
C CYS A 212 13.03 -11.45 6.84
N SER A 213 12.75 -12.41 5.95
CA SER A 213 12.71 -13.83 6.29
C SER A 213 14.09 -14.36 6.68
N ASP A 214 15.13 -14.06 5.89
CA ASP A 214 16.51 -14.45 6.17
C ASP A 214 16.98 -13.93 7.54
N PHE A 215 16.61 -12.68 7.88
CA PHE A 215 16.85 -12.15 9.22
C PHE A 215 16.25 -13.04 10.32
N TRP A 216 14.97 -13.40 10.21
CA TRP A 216 14.30 -14.25 11.21
C TRP A 216 14.83 -15.68 11.26
N ASP A 217 15.34 -16.19 10.16
CA ASP A 217 15.98 -17.51 10.13
C ASP A 217 17.31 -17.50 10.89
N LEU A 218 18.07 -16.41 10.78
CA LEU A 218 19.38 -16.24 11.43
C LEU A 218 19.28 -15.86 12.92
N VAL A 219 18.18 -15.27 13.37
CA VAL A 219 18.00 -14.91 14.78
C VAL A 219 17.72 -16.17 15.61
N PRO A 220 18.50 -16.48 16.66
CA PRO A 220 18.22 -17.60 17.56
C PRO A 220 17.03 -17.29 18.46
N PRO A 221 16.43 -18.30 19.14
CA PRO A 221 15.39 -18.05 20.13
C PRO A 221 15.84 -17.04 21.18
N LEU A 222 15.11 -15.93 21.31
CA LEU A 222 15.51 -14.81 22.17
C LEU A 222 15.51 -15.20 23.66
N SER A 223 14.65 -16.13 24.05
CA SER A 223 14.61 -16.65 25.41
C SER A 223 15.90 -17.39 25.82
N GLU A 224 16.64 -17.97 24.86
CA GLU A 224 17.95 -18.58 25.12
C GLU A 224 19.02 -17.50 25.35
N LEU A 225 19.01 -16.43 24.55
CA LEU A 225 19.93 -15.30 24.70
C LEU A 225 19.70 -14.55 26.01
N GLU A 226 18.44 -14.36 26.41
CA GLU A 226 18.06 -13.70 27.66
C GLU A 226 18.53 -14.51 28.87
N LYS A 227 18.37 -15.84 28.86
CA LYS A 227 18.83 -16.74 29.93
C LYS A 227 20.35 -16.69 30.10
N ASN A 228 21.09 -16.76 29.00
CA ASN A 228 22.57 -16.75 29.02
C ASN A 228 23.15 -15.43 29.54
N ARG A 229 22.46 -14.30 29.35
CA ARG A 229 22.88 -13.00 29.92
C ARG A 229 22.58 -12.85 31.41
N SER A 230 21.63 -13.61 31.95
CA SER A 230 21.38 -13.63 33.40
C SER A 230 22.49 -14.33 34.19
N SER A 231 23.21 -15.28 33.57
CA SER A 231 24.36 -15.96 34.18
C SER A 231 25.66 -15.15 34.10
N ASP A 232 25.78 -14.20 33.18
CA ASP A 232 26.95 -13.33 33.02
C ASP A 232 26.90 -12.07 33.91
N LYS A 233 25.97 -12.03 34.88
CA LYS A 233 25.78 -10.91 35.82
C LYS A 233 26.32 -11.18 37.23
N GLU A 234 27.22 -12.15 37.40
CA GLU A 234 28.06 -12.22 38.60
C GLU A 234 29.38 -11.49 38.35
N VAL A 235 29.45 -10.25 38.86
CA VAL A 235 30.69 -9.57 39.26
C VAL A 235 30.66 -9.40 40.76
#